data_AF-A0A9X0CHM3-F1
#
_entry.id   AF-A0A9X0CHM3-F1
#
_cell.length_a   1.000
_cell.length_b   1.000
_cell.length_c   1.000
_cell.angle_alpha   90.00
_cell.angle_beta   90.00
_cell.angle_gamma   90.00
#
_symmetry.space_group_name_H-M   'P 1'
#
loop_
_entity.id
_entity.type
_entity.pdbx_description
1 polymer ?
#
loop_
_entity_poly.entity_id
_entity_poly.type
_entity_poly.pdbx_seq_one_letter_code
_entity_poly.pdbx_strand_id
1 'polypeptide(L)'
;MSRHEGVSCDSCSKGNFRGKRFKCLICYDYDLCATCYENGATTTRHTADHPMQCILTRADFELYYGGEAFTADRPQSFTCPYCGKMGFTESALQEHVASEHSDASIEVVCPVCAALPVETLIM
;
A
#
# COMPACT_ATOMS: atom_id res chain seq x y z
N MET A 1 -0.93 -20.30 -0.05
CA MET A 1 -0.88 -19.07 0.77
C MET A 1 0.52 -18.51 0.76
N SER A 2 0.75 -17.56 -0.12
CA SER A 2 1.97 -16.73 -0.19
C SER A 2 2.17 -15.93 1.10
N ARG A 3 3.40 -15.50 1.35
CA ARG A 3 3.80 -14.65 2.48
C ARG A 3 4.48 -13.40 1.92
N HIS A 4 4.48 -12.32 2.69
CA HIS A 4 5.31 -11.16 2.38
C HIS A 4 6.75 -11.42 2.85
N GLU A 5 7.56 -12.08 2.01
CA GLU A 5 8.95 -12.41 2.34
C GLU A 5 9.82 -11.16 2.50
N GLY A 6 10.65 -11.14 3.55
CA GLY A 6 11.52 -10.00 3.87
C GLY A 6 10.80 -8.80 4.48
N VAL A 7 9.50 -8.91 4.80
CA VAL A 7 8.71 -7.85 5.40
C VAL A 7 8.34 -8.20 6.83
N SER A 8 8.43 -7.22 7.72
CA SER A 8 8.02 -7.32 9.12
C SER A 8 6.96 -6.27 9.44
N CYS A 9 6.05 -6.60 10.35
CA CYS A 9 5.12 -5.64 10.91
C CYS A 9 5.83 -4.79 11.98
N ASP A 10 5.85 -3.47 11.84
CA ASP A 10 6.52 -2.55 12.78
C ASP A 10 5.84 -2.47 14.15
N SER A 11 4.57 -2.87 14.25
CA SER A 11 3.84 -2.88 15.53
C SER A 11 4.05 -4.15 16.34
N CYS A 12 3.93 -5.33 15.70
CA CYS A 12 3.99 -6.62 16.42
C CYS A 12 5.26 -7.44 16.12
N SER A 13 6.19 -6.91 15.32
CA SER A 13 7.44 -7.56 14.90
C SER A 13 7.26 -8.90 14.18
N LYS A 14 6.04 -9.22 13.74
CA LYS A 14 5.77 -10.45 12.99
C LYS A 14 6.37 -10.33 11.60
N GLY A 15 7.38 -11.13 11.29
CA GLY A 15 7.95 -11.26 9.95
C GLY A 15 7.17 -12.23 9.05
N ASN A 16 7.34 -12.10 7.74
CA ASN A 16 6.88 -13.05 6.73
C ASN A 16 5.39 -13.44 6.89
N PHE A 17 4.55 -12.47 7.23
CA PHE A 17 3.15 -12.72 7.52
C PHE A 17 2.34 -12.97 6.24
N ARG A 18 1.18 -13.62 6.41
CA ARG A 18 0.21 -13.94 5.36
C ARG A 18 -0.90 -12.89 5.32
N GLY A 19 -1.61 -12.80 4.19
CA GLY A 19 -2.72 -11.89 4.01
C GLY A 19 -2.25 -10.49 3.60
N LYS A 20 -3.04 -9.47 3.95
CA LYS A 20 -2.81 -8.09 3.55
C LYS A 20 -1.64 -7.47 4.31
N ARG A 21 -0.74 -6.80 3.58
CA ARG A 21 0.25 -5.84 4.10
C ARG A 21 -0.31 -4.43 3.92
N PHE A 22 -0.11 -3.58 4.92
CA PHE A 22 -0.47 -2.17 4.85
C PHE A 22 0.79 -1.33 4.99
N LYS A 23 1.17 -0.61 3.94
CA LYS A 23 2.32 0.31 3.98
C LYS A 23 1.83 1.72 4.25
N CYS A 24 2.41 2.40 5.24
CA CYS A 24 2.09 3.80 5.49
C CYS A 24 2.57 4.67 4.33
N LEU A 25 1.74 5.64 3.93
CA LEU A 25 2.07 6.57 2.85
C LEU A 25 2.71 7.87 3.33
N ILE A 26 2.90 8.02 4.64
CA ILE A 26 3.57 9.17 5.27
C ILE A 26 4.86 8.71 5.96
N CYS A 27 4.81 7.61 6.71
CA CYS A 27 5.98 7.11 7.43
C CYS A 27 6.92 6.37 6.49
N TYR A 28 8.21 6.71 6.56
CA TYR A 28 9.24 5.95 5.86
C TYR A 28 9.35 4.53 6.45
N ASP A 29 9.34 3.54 5.56
CA ASP A 29 9.51 2.13 5.86
C ASP A 29 8.64 1.58 7.00
N TYR A 30 7.38 2.00 7.04
CA TYR A 30 6.43 1.53 8.05
C TYR A 30 5.35 0.64 7.44
N ASP A 31 5.30 -0.60 7.93
CA ASP A 31 4.48 -1.68 7.44
C ASP A 31 3.71 -2.35 8.59
N LEU A 32 2.42 -2.56 8.37
CA LEU A 32 1.55 -3.28 9.30
C LEU A 32 0.99 -4.53 8.66
N CYS A 33 0.84 -5.59 9.46
CA CYS A 33 -0.03 -6.69 9.10
C CYS A 33 -1.50 -6.28 9.28
N ALA A 34 -2.42 -7.01 8.63
CA ALA A 34 -3.85 -6.74 8.70
C ALA A 34 -4.38 -6.53 10.13
N THR A 35 -3.99 -7.39 11.08
CA THR A 35 -4.44 -7.29 12.47
C THR A 35 -3.98 -6.00 13.16
N CYS A 36 -2.73 -5.57 12.94
CA CYS A 36 -2.22 -4.33 13.54
C CYS A 36 -2.87 -3.09 12.90
N TYR A 37 -3.14 -3.16 11.60
CA TYR A 37 -3.89 -2.11 10.90
C TYR A 37 -5.33 -1.99 11.44
N GLU A 38 -6.06 -3.10 11.53
CA GLU A 38 -7.45 -3.16 12.02
C GLU A 38 -7.56 -2.72 13.49
N ASN A 39 -6.55 -3.00 14.30
CA ASN A 39 -6.49 -2.56 15.69
C ASN A 39 -6.06 -1.09 15.86
N GLY A 40 -5.78 -0.37 14.77
CA GLY A 40 -5.33 1.02 14.83
C GLY A 40 -3.99 1.18 15.55
N ALA A 41 -3.01 0.32 15.25
CA ALA A 41 -1.68 0.40 15.85
C ALA A 41 -1.06 1.79 15.67
N THR A 42 -0.47 2.32 16.73
CA THR A 42 0.19 3.63 16.74
C THR A 42 1.60 3.51 17.30
N THR A 43 2.50 4.40 16.86
CA THR A 43 3.87 4.52 17.37
C THR A 43 4.25 6.00 17.48
N THR A 44 5.49 6.29 17.86
CA THR A 44 5.99 7.67 17.96
C THR A 44 5.91 8.45 16.65
N ARG A 45 5.99 7.78 15.49
CA ARG A 45 6.01 8.40 14.15
C ARG A 45 4.80 8.06 13.29
N HIS A 46 3.90 7.20 13.77
CA HIS A 46 2.75 6.71 13.02
C HIS A 46 1.46 6.80 13.86
N THR A 47 0.41 7.38 13.28
CA THR A 47 -0.95 7.36 13.84
C THR A 47 -1.88 6.56 12.93
N ALA A 48 -2.99 6.09 13.48
CA ALA A 48 -4.00 5.34 12.72
C ALA A 48 -4.69 6.17 11.62
N ASP A 49 -4.58 7.50 11.68
CA ASP A 49 -5.10 8.42 10.67
C ASP A 49 -4.18 8.57 9.44
N HIS A 50 -2.95 8.04 9.50
CA HIS A 50 -2.07 8.09 8.34
C HIS A 50 -2.66 7.22 7.21
N PRO A 51 -2.73 7.72 5.97
CA PRO A 51 -3.17 6.95 4.84
C PRO A 51 -2.23 5.76 4.60
N MET A 52 -2.81 4.60 4.33
CA MET A 52 -2.06 3.37 4.12
C MET A 52 -2.45 2.69 2.81
N GLN A 53 -1.47 2.20 2.07
CA GLN A 53 -1.69 1.39 0.89
C GLN A 53 -1.78 -0.09 1.27
N CYS A 54 -2.89 -0.72 0.92
CA CYS A 54 -3.03 -2.17 0.97
C CYS A 54 -2.21 -2.80 -0.17
N ILE A 55 -1.32 -3.72 0.18
CA ILE A 55 -0.45 -4.47 -0.73
C ILE A 55 -0.81 -5.94 -0.56
N LEU A 56 -1.25 -6.56 -1.66
CA LEU A 56 -1.50 -7.99 -1.74
C LEU A 56 -0.27 -8.68 -2.35
N THR A 57 -0.03 -9.91 -1.93
CA THR A 57 0.87 -10.79 -2.68
C THR A 57 0.25 -11.15 -4.03
N ARG A 58 1.09 -11.61 -4.97
CA ARG A 58 0.61 -12.11 -6.27
C ARG A 58 -0.42 -13.23 -6.13
N ALA A 59 -0.16 -14.23 -5.29
CA ALA A 59 -1.07 -15.37 -5.18
C ALA A 59 -2.39 -14.99 -4.48
N ASP A 60 -2.37 -14.07 -3.51
CA ASP A 60 -3.62 -13.61 -2.87
C ASP A 60 -4.40 -12.75 -3.87
N PHE A 61 -3.73 -11.92 -4.67
CA PHE A 61 -4.38 -11.16 -5.75
C PHE A 61 -5.07 -12.09 -6.78
N GLU A 62 -4.38 -13.12 -7.27
CA GLU A 62 -4.94 -14.11 -8.21
C GLU A 62 -6.18 -14.83 -7.63
N LEU A 63 -6.16 -15.14 -6.33
CA LEU A 63 -7.29 -15.75 -5.63
C LEU A 63 -8.49 -14.82 -5.49
N TYR A 64 -8.27 -13.53 -5.22
CA TYR A 64 -9.36 -12.57 -5.02
C TYR A 64 -9.97 -12.06 -6.34
N TYR A 65 -9.17 -11.92 -7.40
CA TYR A 65 -9.59 -11.33 -8.67
C TYR A 65 -9.78 -12.36 -9.81
N GLY A 66 -9.80 -13.65 -9.50
CA GLY A 66 -10.45 -14.65 -10.36
C GLY A 66 -9.71 -15.02 -11.65
N GLY A 67 -8.38 -14.88 -11.71
CA GLY A 67 -7.57 -15.44 -12.80
C GLY A 67 -7.65 -14.69 -14.14
N GLU A 68 -8.12 -13.44 -14.17
CA GLU A 68 -7.84 -12.58 -15.32
C GLU A 68 -6.32 -12.37 -15.41
N ALA A 69 -5.77 -12.52 -16.62
CA ALA A 69 -4.34 -12.43 -16.88
C ALA A 69 -3.80 -11.10 -16.32
N PHE A 70 -2.55 -11.11 -15.86
CA PHE A 70 -1.81 -9.93 -15.43
C PHE A 70 -1.68 -8.93 -16.60
N THR A 71 -2.74 -8.19 -16.87
CA THR A 71 -2.70 -7.03 -17.76
C THR A 71 -1.96 -5.92 -17.04
N ALA A 72 -1.27 -5.06 -17.79
CA ALA A 72 -0.56 -3.91 -17.21
C ALA A 72 -1.47 -3.00 -16.37
N ASP A 73 -2.79 -3.09 -16.58
CA ASP A 73 -3.83 -2.43 -15.82
C ASP A 73 -4.26 -3.32 -14.63
N ARG A 74 -3.37 -3.46 -13.66
CA ARG A 74 -3.63 -4.23 -12.44
C ARG A 74 -4.71 -3.46 -11.65
N PRO A 75 -5.91 -4.02 -11.36
CA PRO A 75 -6.94 -3.35 -10.56
C PRO A 75 -6.45 -3.15 -9.13
N GLN A 76 -5.66 -2.11 -8.95
CA GLN A 76 -5.11 -1.68 -7.68
C GLN A 76 -5.94 -0.52 -7.22
N SER A 77 -6.68 -0.72 -6.13
CA SER A 77 -7.32 0.37 -5.40
C SER A 77 -6.24 1.18 -4.70
N PHE A 78 -5.70 2.19 -5.39
CA PHE A 78 -4.71 3.07 -4.79
C PHE A 78 -5.35 4.02 -3.78
N THR A 79 -4.58 4.35 -2.76
CA THR A 79 -4.95 5.29 -1.71
C THR A 79 -4.21 6.59 -1.90
N CYS A 80 -4.93 7.71 -1.89
CA CYS A 80 -4.32 9.03 -1.95
C CYS A 80 -3.48 9.28 -0.68
N PRO A 81 -2.19 9.59 -0.82
CA PRO A 81 -1.31 9.78 0.32
C PRO A 81 -1.58 11.09 1.08
N TYR A 82 -2.36 12.01 0.51
CA TYR A 82 -2.67 13.31 1.12
C TYR A 82 -3.99 13.31 1.89
N CYS A 83 -5.00 12.59 1.41
CA CYS A 83 -6.35 12.60 2.01
C CYS A 83 -6.90 11.22 2.39
N GLY A 84 -6.19 10.13 2.08
CA GLY A 84 -6.61 8.77 2.42
C GLY A 84 -7.81 8.22 1.64
N LYS A 85 -8.35 8.97 0.68
CA LYS A 85 -9.37 8.44 -0.25
C LYS A 85 -8.78 7.26 -1.01
N MET A 86 -9.55 6.18 -1.13
CA MET A 86 -9.12 4.93 -1.76
C MET A 86 -9.99 4.57 -2.96
N GLY A 87 -9.52 3.62 -3.77
CA GLY A 87 -10.26 3.11 -4.92
C GLY A 87 -9.92 3.81 -6.23
N PHE A 88 -8.77 4.49 -6.29
CA PHE A 88 -8.30 5.11 -7.52
C PHE A 88 -7.52 4.12 -8.38
N THR A 89 -7.70 4.19 -9.70
CA THR A 89 -6.71 3.69 -10.66
C THR A 89 -5.46 4.58 -10.64
N GLU A 90 -4.39 4.17 -11.32
CA GLU A 90 -3.18 5.00 -11.41
C GLU A 90 -3.47 6.40 -11.99
N SER A 91 -4.15 6.45 -13.14
CA SER A 91 -4.52 7.70 -13.80
C SER A 91 -5.47 8.54 -12.95
N ALA A 92 -6.50 7.94 -12.37
CA ALA A 92 -7.46 8.65 -11.52
C ALA A 92 -6.80 9.22 -10.26
N LEU A 93 -5.80 8.51 -9.70
CA LEU A 93 -5.04 9.04 -8.56
C LEU A 93 -4.18 10.23 -8.97
N GLN A 94 -3.50 10.15 -10.11
CA GLN A 94 -2.68 11.25 -10.64
C GLN A 94 -3.53 12.51 -10.87
N GLU A 95 -4.68 12.36 -11.54
CA GLU A 95 -5.63 13.45 -11.76
C GLU A 95 -6.16 14.03 -10.44
N HIS A 96 -6.56 13.17 -9.51
CA HIS A 96 -7.04 13.58 -8.18
C HIS A 96 -6.01 14.39 -7.40
N VAL A 97 -4.75 13.93 -7.36
CA VAL A 97 -3.68 14.64 -6.66
C VAL A 97 -3.39 15.98 -7.35
N ALA A 98 -3.37 16.01 -8.67
CA ALA A 98 -3.11 17.23 -9.44
C ALA A 98 -4.19 18.30 -9.26
N SER A 99 -5.47 17.91 -9.12
CA SER A 99 -6.59 18.85 -8.97
C SER A 99 -6.87 19.26 -7.53
N GLU A 100 -6.82 18.31 -6.59
CA GLU A 100 -7.25 18.52 -5.20
C GLU A 100 -6.09 18.86 -4.24
N HIS A 101 -4.85 18.58 -4.66
CA HIS A 101 -3.65 18.65 -3.82
C HIS A 101 -2.48 19.35 -4.54
N SER A 102 -2.77 20.33 -5.40
CA SER A 102 -1.77 21.09 -6.18
C SER A 102 -0.74 21.82 -5.31
N ASP A 103 -1.12 22.27 -4.12
CA ASP A 103 -0.29 23.06 -3.21
C ASP A 103 0.26 22.24 -2.02
N ALA A 104 0.04 20.93 -2.02
CA ALA A 104 0.51 20.08 -0.95
C ALA A 104 2.06 19.98 -0.98
N SER A 105 2.69 20.25 0.17
CA SER A 105 4.16 20.24 0.32
C SER A 105 4.67 19.19 1.31
N ILE A 106 3.81 18.26 1.73
CA ILE A 106 4.22 17.16 2.60
C ILE A 106 4.90 16.06 1.78
N GLU A 107 5.99 15.52 2.32
CA GLU A 107 6.65 14.36 1.74
C GLU A 107 5.79 13.10 1.95
N VAL A 108 5.59 12.35 0.86
CA VAL A 108 4.75 11.15 0.85
C VAL A 108 5.43 10.01 0.12
N VAL A 109 5.03 8.78 0.47
CA VAL A 109 5.39 7.59 -0.29
C VAL A 109 4.42 7.44 -1.45
N CYS A 110 4.94 7.23 -2.66
CA CYS A 110 4.12 6.97 -3.83
C CYS A 110 3.41 5.60 -3.68
N PRO A 111 2.07 5.54 -3.64
CA PRO A 111 1.33 4.29 -3.47
C PRO A 111 1.47 3.35 -4.68
N VAL A 112 1.69 3.92 -5.87
CA VAL A 112 1.95 3.16 -7.10
C VAL A 112 3.29 2.43 -6.99
N CYS A 113 4.37 3.15 -6.67
CA CYS A 113 5.70 2.56 -6.48
C CYS A 113 5.72 1.56 -5.32
N ALA A 114 5.02 1.84 -4.22
CA ALA A 114 4.94 0.95 -3.06
C ALA A 114 4.28 -0.40 -3.38
N ALA A 115 3.35 -0.42 -4.33
CA ALA A 115 2.61 -1.63 -4.68
C ALA A 115 3.32 -2.46 -5.76
N LEU A 116 4.27 -1.90 -6.51
CA LEU A 116 5.02 -2.65 -7.53
C LEU A 116 5.97 -3.66 -6.86
N PRO A 117 6.05 -4.91 -7.37
CA PRO A 117 7.11 -5.82 -6.96
C PRO A 117 8.46 -5.22 -7.39
N VAL A 118 9.44 -5.23 -6.50
CA VAL A 118 10.79 -4.69 -6.71
C VAL A 118 11.56 -5.32 -7.88
N GLU A 119 11.00 -6.34 -8.54
CA GLU A 119 11.61 -7.05 -9.68
C GLU A 119 11.63 -6.26 -10.99
N THR A 120 10.86 -5.16 -11.11
CA THR A 120 10.77 -4.39 -12.38
C THR A 120 11.75 -3.22 -12.48
N LEU A 121 12.65 -3.04 -11.49
CA LEU A 121 13.62 -1.93 -11.42
C LEU A 121 15.06 -2.30 -11.84
N ILE A 122 15.27 -3.49 -12.42
CA ILE A 122 16.58 -3.98 -12.88
C ILE A 122 16.52 -4.41 -14.35
N MET A 123 16.11 -3.52 -15.25
CA MET A 123 16.44 -3.62 -16.68
C MET A 123 17.04 -2.31 -17.17
#